data_AF-A0A1G3RJ63-F1
#
_entry.id   AF-A0A1G3RJ63-F1
#
_cell.length_a   1.000
_cell.length_b   1.000
_cell.length_c   1.000
_cell.angle_alpha   90.00
_cell.angle_beta   90.00
_cell.angle_gamma   90.00
#
_symmetry.space_group_name_H-M   'P 1'
#
loop_
_entity.id
_entity.type
_entity.pdbx_description
1 polymer ?
#
loop_
_entity_poly.entity_id
_entity_poly.type
_entity_poly.pdbx_seq_one_letter_code
_entity_poly.pdbx_strand_id
1 'polypeptide(L)'
;MKKVLAVMARFCTVSLVFELVHVFSLVMAASMQQGTTLLLDVIIDGALSTILLAVTAGIFAAFFTLNRLYSSRAAGYLTAFLLAAIPLGTGAVGIRLMPELYQQSASLDLGFFPGFLALTGWYAEISRGSWTMLALGTASFALFLTSFWGLTRLFGKRPLTGALLMPACFVFAIYAYSVFLSGPVDAIFSFIGLSLGKPLAAAVIAALASCAIFMADMILAKPPDGRRQNG
;
A
#
# COMPACT_ATOMS: atom_id res chain seq x y z
N MET A 1 12.81 -22.26 -4.53
CA MET A 1 11.50 -22.19 -3.82
C MET A 1 11.61 -21.71 -2.37
N LYS A 2 12.48 -22.29 -1.50
CA LYS A 2 12.61 -21.88 -0.08
C LYS A 2 12.77 -20.36 0.17
N LYS A 3 13.54 -19.67 -0.68
CA LYS A 3 13.78 -18.23 -0.53
C LYS A 3 12.56 -17.34 -0.86
N VAL A 4 11.68 -17.77 -1.77
CA VAL A 4 10.42 -17.04 -2.10
C VAL A 4 9.46 -17.12 -0.91
N LEU A 5 9.33 -18.30 -0.32
CA LEU A 5 8.53 -18.50 0.89
C LEU A 5 9.00 -17.62 2.05
N ALA A 6 10.30 -17.38 2.19
CA ALA A 6 10.82 -16.47 3.20
C ALA A 6 10.40 -15.00 2.97
N VAL A 7 10.32 -14.54 1.71
CA VAL A 7 9.80 -13.21 1.39
C VAL A 7 8.31 -13.13 1.73
N MET A 8 7.53 -14.13 1.32
CA MET A 8 6.10 -14.20 1.62
C MET A 8 5.84 -14.24 3.13
N ALA A 9 6.58 -15.08 3.86
CA ALA A 9 6.48 -15.17 5.31
C ALA A 9 6.80 -13.82 5.96
N ARG A 10 7.87 -13.15 5.56
CA ARG A 10 8.22 -11.83 6.13
C ARG A 10 7.17 -10.78 5.83
N PHE A 11 6.66 -10.75 4.60
CA PHE A 11 5.54 -9.89 4.21
C PHE A 11 4.32 -10.16 5.11
N CYS A 12 3.86 -11.41 5.17
CA CYS A 12 2.69 -11.80 5.95
C CYS A 12 2.87 -11.52 7.45
N THR A 13 4.04 -11.82 8.02
CA THR A 13 4.30 -11.58 9.45
C THR A 13 4.25 -10.08 9.76
N VAL A 14 4.90 -9.24 8.96
CA VAL A 14 4.90 -7.79 9.21
C VAL A 14 3.51 -7.20 8.99
N SER A 15 2.82 -7.58 7.92
CA SER A 15 1.45 -7.15 7.67
C SER A 15 0.52 -7.58 8.81
N LEU A 16 0.56 -8.84 9.24
CA LEU A 16 -0.27 -9.34 10.32
C LEU A 16 0.00 -8.62 11.65
N VAL A 17 1.27 -8.42 12.02
CA VAL A 17 1.61 -7.67 13.24
C VAL A 17 1.10 -6.23 13.16
N PHE A 18 1.28 -5.57 12.02
CA PHE A 18 0.84 -4.20 11.82
C PHE A 18 -0.69 -4.09 11.88
N GLU A 19 -1.40 -5.03 11.26
CA GLU A 19 -2.85 -5.16 11.29
C GLU A 19 -3.36 -5.36 12.71
N LEU A 20 -2.81 -6.35 13.45
CA LEU A 20 -3.22 -6.64 14.82
C LEU A 20 -3.02 -5.44 15.75
N VAL A 21 -1.91 -4.71 15.61
CA VAL A 21 -1.64 -3.51 16.41
C VAL A 21 -2.66 -2.41 16.12
N HIS A 22 -3.03 -2.20 14.86
CA HIS A 22 -3.99 -1.15 14.48
C HIS A 22 -5.44 -1.53 14.78
N VAL A 23 -5.82 -2.79 14.56
CA VAL A 23 -7.15 -3.29 14.95
C VAL A 23 -7.31 -3.19 16.46
N PHE A 24 -6.29 -3.57 17.23
CA PHE A 24 -6.32 -3.44 18.69
C PHE A 24 -6.45 -1.99 19.14
N SER A 25 -5.70 -1.05 18.54
CA SER A 25 -5.82 0.36 18.89
C SER A 25 -7.20 0.94 18.54
N LEU A 26 -7.80 0.52 17.43
CA LEU A 26 -9.15 0.90 17.04
C LEU A 26 -10.21 0.34 17.99
N VAL A 27 -10.11 -0.94 18.37
CA VAL A 27 -11.01 -1.56 19.35
C VAL A 27 -10.93 -0.84 20.70
N MET A 28 -9.71 -0.53 21.17
CA MET A 28 -9.52 0.24 22.39
C MET A 28 -10.17 1.62 22.29
N ALA A 29 -9.95 2.36 21.20
CA ALA A 29 -10.53 3.67 21.01
C ALA A 29 -12.07 3.63 20.89
N ALA A 30 -12.62 2.64 20.19
CA ALA A 30 -14.06 2.43 20.08
C ALA A 30 -14.70 2.10 21.43
N SER A 31 -14.07 1.22 22.24
CA SER A 31 -14.57 0.88 23.58
C SER A 31 -14.60 2.07 24.54
N MET A 32 -13.76 3.08 24.33
CA MET A 32 -13.75 4.31 25.12
C MET A 32 -14.84 5.32 24.71
N GLN A 33 -15.32 5.27 23.47
CA GLN A 33 -16.22 6.28 22.90
C GLN A 33 -17.66 5.79 22.68
N GLN A 34 -17.86 4.50 22.39
CA GLN A 34 -19.16 3.94 22.03
C GLN A 34 -19.52 2.80 22.97
N GLY A 35 -20.48 3.06 23.87
CA GLY A 35 -21.18 1.99 24.56
C GLY A 35 -22.01 1.19 23.55
N THR A 36 -21.84 -0.14 23.52
CA THR A 36 -22.71 -1.13 22.85
C THR A 36 -22.59 -1.32 21.32
N THR A 37 -21.41 -1.21 20.71
CA THR A 37 -21.15 -1.88 19.41
C THR A 37 -20.69 -3.33 19.62
N LEU A 38 -21.17 -4.27 18.80
CA LEU A 38 -20.69 -5.66 18.82
C LEU A 38 -19.18 -5.67 18.52
N LEU A 39 -18.38 -6.24 19.44
CA LEU A 39 -16.92 -6.29 19.33
C LEU A 39 -16.44 -6.85 17.99
N LEU A 40 -17.18 -7.83 17.44
CA LEU A 40 -16.87 -8.46 16.17
C LEU A 40 -16.95 -7.48 14.99
N ASP A 41 -17.94 -6.60 14.96
CA ASP A 41 -18.13 -5.63 13.88
C ASP A 41 -16.99 -4.61 13.88
N VAL A 42 -16.56 -4.17 15.07
CA VAL A 42 -15.40 -3.27 15.23
C VAL A 42 -14.10 -3.92 14.76
N ILE A 43 -13.92 -5.21 15.05
CA ILE A 43 -12.74 -5.97 14.58
C ILE A 43 -12.74 -6.08 13.05
N ILE A 44 -13.88 -6.38 12.45
CA ILE A 44 -14.00 -6.53 10.98
C ILE A 44 -13.81 -5.18 10.28
N ASP A 45 -14.49 -4.13 10.72
CA ASP A 45 -14.35 -2.77 10.18
C ASP A 45 -12.90 -2.27 10.34
N GLY A 46 -12.30 -2.52 11.50
CA GLY A 46 -10.91 -2.20 11.79
C GLY A 46 -9.91 -2.94 10.88
N ALA A 47 -10.09 -4.25 10.67
CA ALA A 47 -9.21 -5.03 9.80
C ALA A 47 -9.30 -4.52 8.35
N LEU A 48 -10.52 -4.40 7.82
CA LEU A 48 -10.74 -3.91 6.45
C LEU A 48 -10.22 -2.48 6.24
N SER A 49 -10.29 -1.62 7.24
CA SER A 49 -9.78 -0.25 7.18
C SER A 49 -8.26 -0.15 7.27
N THR A 50 -7.61 -1.08 7.98
CA THR A 50 -6.16 -1.01 8.26
C THR A 50 -5.31 -1.81 7.28
N ILE A 51 -5.93 -2.65 6.45
CA ILE A 51 -5.25 -3.47 5.45
C ILE A 51 -4.32 -2.67 4.52
N LEU A 52 -4.69 -1.44 4.17
CA LEU A 52 -3.84 -0.54 3.36
C LEU A 52 -2.48 -0.29 4.03
N LEU A 53 -2.49 0.04 5.32
CA LEU A 53 -1.27 0.30 6.07
C LEU A 53 -0.50 -0.99 6.31
N ALA A 54 -1.19 -2.09 6.65
CA ALA A 54 -0.55 -3.38 6.88
C ALA A 54 0.17 -3.91 5.63
N VAL A 55 -0.46 -3.79 4.46
CA VAL A 55 0.17 -4.16 3.17
C VAL A 55 1.34 -3.23 2.85
N THR A 56 1.17 -1.92 3.07
CA THR A 56 2.25 -0.94 2.85
C THR A 56 3.44 -1.24 3.78
N ALA A 57 3.23 -1.50 5.06
CA ALA A 57 4.30 -1.85 5.98
C ALA A 57 4.98 -3.17 5.58
N GLY A 58 4.18 -4.20 5.25
CA GLY A 58 4.66 -5.50 4.83
C GLY A 58 5.52 -5.44 3.56
N ILE A 59 5.09 -4.69 2.55
CA ILE A 59 5.81 -4.60 1.28
C ILE A 59 7.15 -3.88 1.44
N PHE A 60 7.18 -2.77 2.19
CA PHE A 60 8.41 -2.05 2.49
C PHE A 60 9.39 -2.90 3.31
N ALA A 61 8.91 -3.71 4.25
CA ALA A 61 9.74 -4.65 4.98
C ALA A 61 10.26 -5.80 4.11
N ALA A 62 9.53 -6.18 3.06
CA ALA A 62 9.92 -7.24 2.13
C ALA A 62 10.98 -6.80 1.10
N PHE A 63 11.10 -5.51 0.79
CA PHE A 63 12.02 -4.97 -0.23
C PHE A 63 13.48 -5.42 -0.08
N PHE A 64 14.03 -5.44 1.14
CA PHE A 64 15.41 -5.92 1.36
C PHE A 64 15.58 -7.40 1.06
N THR A 65 14.58 -8.22 1.39
CA THR A 65 14.61 -9.65 1.11
C THR A 65 14.48 -9.90 -0.39
N LEU A 66 13.64 -9.12 -1.08
CA LEU A 66 13.50 -9.16 -2.53
C LEU A 66 14.82 -8.84 -3.26
N ASN A 67 15.60 -7.85 -2.79
CA ASN A 67 16.91 -7.53 -3.37
C ASN A 67 17.91 -8.69 -3.31
N ARG A 68 17.88 -9.47 -2.23
CA ARG A 68 18.75 -10.63 -2.05
C ARG A 68 18.30 -11.83 -2.87
N LEU A 69 16.99 -11.93 -3.12
CA LEU A 69 16.40 -13.07 -3.80
C LEU A 69 16.55 -12.98 -5.33
N TYR A 70 16.20 -11.84 -5.91
CA TYR A 70 16.07 -11.74 -7.36
C TYR A 70 17.35 -11.24 -8.02
N SER A 71 17.73 -11.87 -9.12
CA SER A 71 18.78 -11.40 -10.04
C SER A 71 18.23 -10.51 -11.16
N SER A 72 16.90 -10.55 -11.37
CA SER A 72 16.16 -9.77 -12.37
C SER A 72 15.29 -8.71 -11.70
N ARG A 73 15.35 -7.48 -12.20
CA ARG A 73 14.49 -6.38 -11.74
C ARG A 73 13.02 -6.67 -12.04
N ALA A 74 12.71 -7.14 -13.25
CA ALA A 74 11.34 -7.43 -13.65
C ALA A 74 10.67 -8.47 -12.74
N ALA A 75 11.37 -9.55 -12.42
CA ALA A 75 10.83 -10.60 -11.53
C ALA A 75 10.58 -10.08 -10.10
N GLY A 76 11.47 -9.25 -9.57
CA GLY A 76 11.30 -8.66 -8.24
C GLY A 76 10.16 -7.64 -8.19
N TYR A 77 10.00 -6.80 -9.22
CA TYR A 77 8.86 -5.89 -9.33
C TYR A 77 7.54 -6.62 -9.46
N LEU A 78 7.48 -7.66 -10.31
CA LEU A 78 6.29 -8.50 -10.43
C LEU A 78 5.93 -9.17 -9.10
N THR A 79 6.92 -9.68 -8.37
CA THR A 79 6.69 -10.30 -7.06
C THR A 79 6.18 -9.29 -6.05
N ALA A 80 6.79 -8.10 -5.98
CA ALA A 80 6.35 -7.04 -5.09
C ALA A 80 4.91 -6.61 -5.42
N PHE A 81 4.60 -6.49 -6.72
CA PHE A 81 3.27 -6.13 -7.20
C PHE A 81 2.23 -7.16 -6.77
N LEU A 82 2.49 -8.45 -6.97
CA LEU A 82 1.56 -9.50 -6.54
C LEU A 82 1.39 -9.54 -5.01
N LEU A 83 2.47 -9.33 -4.25
CA LEU A 83 2.42 -9.28 -2.79
C LEU A 83 1.57 -8.11 -2.28
N ALA A 84 1.54 -6.97 -2.98
CA ALA A 84 0.68 -5.85 -2.61
C ALA A 84 -0.75 -5.99 -3.17
N ALA A 85 -0.88 -6.30 -4.46
CA ALA A 85 -2.15 -6.31 -5.17
C ALA A 85 -3.10 -7.42 -4.68
N ILE A 86 -2.60 -8.61 -4.34
CA ILE A 86 -3.46 -9.72 -3.92
C ILE A 86 -4.16 -9.40 -2.57
N PRO A 87 -3.45 -9.04 -1.48
CA PRO A 87 -4.11 -8.71 -0.23
C PRO A 87 -5.01 -7.48 -0.32
N LEU A 88 -4.59 -6.43 -1.06
CA LEU A 88 -5.44 -5.27 -1.33
C LEU A 88 -6.70 -5.66 -2.11
N GLY A 89 -6.57 -6.48 -3.14
CA GLY A 89 -7.72 -7.00 -3.88
C GLY A 89 -8.66 -7.79 -2.97
N THR A 90 -8.11 -8.67 -2.13
CA THR A 90 -8.88 -9.47 -1.17
C THR A 90 -9.63 -8.59 -0.17
N GLY A 91 -8.97 -7.58 0.41
CA GLY A 91 -9.63 -6.64 1.32
C GLY A 91 -10.74 -5.83 0.65
N ALA A 92 -10.50 -5.32 -0.56
CA ALA A 92 -11.49 -4.57 -1.33
C ALA A 92 -12.71 -5.44 -1.69
N VAL A 93 -12.47 -6.69 -2.07
CA VAL A 93 -13.54 -7.68 -2.28
C VAL A 93 -14.29 -7.96 -0.98
N GLY A 94 -13.60 -8.06 0.15
CA GLY A 94 -14.21 -8.18 1.48
C GLY A 94 -15.17 -7.03 1.79
N ILE A 95 -14.73 -5.79 1.62
CA ILE A 95 -15.57 -4.58 1.79
C ILE A 95 -16.80 -4.64 0.88
N ARG A 96 -16.63 -5.08 -0.37
CA ARG A 96 -17.71 -5.18 -1.35
C ARG A 96 -18.75 -6.23 -0.96
N LEU A 97 -18.31 -7.38 -0.45
CA LEU A 97 -19.18 -8.51 -0.09
C LEU A 97 -19.87 -8.33 1.26
N MET A 98 -19.31 -7.50 2.15
CA MET A 98 -19.80 -7.27 3.50
C MET A 98 -20.01 -5.78 3.78
N PRO A 99 -20.84 -5.06 2.99
CA PRO A 99 -20.98 -3.61 3.11
C PRO A 99 -21.59 -3.17 4.45
N GLU A 100 -22.41 -4.02 5.09
CA GLU A 100 -23.06 -3.75 6.37
C GLU A 100 -22.07 -3.76 7.55
N LEU A 101 -20.97 -4.52 7.42
CA LEU A 101 -19.90 -4.62 8.42
C LEU A 101 -18.83 -3.54 8.22
N TYR A 102 -18.80 -2.91 7.04
CA TYR A 102 -17.88 -1.82 6.72
C TYR A 102 -18.62 -0.49 6.77
N GLN A 103 -18.83 0.02 7.98
CA GLN A 103 -19.58 1.26 8.22
C GLN A 103 -18.68 2.51 8.19
N GLN A 104 -17.36 2.37 8.00
CA GLN A 104 -16.38 3.44 8.19
C GLN A 104 -16.42 4.03 9.62
N SER A 105 -17.14 3.40 10.55
CA SER A 105 -17.34 3.87 11.92
C SER A 105 -16.04 3.90 12.70
N ALA A 106 -15.08 3.03 12.35
CA ALA A 106 -13.77 2.95 12.96
C ALA A 106 -12.70 3.79 12.24
N SER A 107 -13.04 4.66 11.28
CA SER A 107 -12.12 5.75 10.91
C SER A 107 -12.17 6.85 11.98
N LEU A 108 -11.95 6.46 13.24
CA LEU A 108 -11.51 7.40 14.25
C LEU A 108 -10.26 8.04 13.65
N ASP A 109 -10.32 9.36 13.46
CA ASP A 109 -9.15 10.14 13.11
C ASP A 109 -8.20 10.05 14.29
N LEU A 110 -7.47 8.93 14.39
CA LEU A 110 -6.54 8.68 15.47
C LEU A 110 -5.33 9.62 15.34
N GLY A 111 -5.31 10.55 14.38
CA GLY A 111 -4.26 11.56 14.19
C GLY A 111 -2.88 10.99 13.84
N PHE A 112 -2.72 9.66 13.77
CA PHE A 112 -1.40 9.03 13.64
C PHE A 112 -0.76 9.24 12.27
N PHE A 113 -1.54 9.33 11.19
CA PHE A 113 -1.01 9.44 9.83
C PHE A 113 -1.76 10.48 9.00
N PRO A 114 -1.10 11.58 8.60
CA PRO A 114 -1.69 12.57 7.69
C PRO A 114 -2.16 11.91 6.40
N GLY A 115 -3.42 12.13 6.04
CA GLY A 115 -4.00 11.63 4.80
C GLY A 115 -4.49 10.17 4.84
N PHE A 116 -4.39 9.48 5.98
CA PHE A 116 -4.90 8.11 6.11
C PHE A 116 -6.43 8.05 5.91
N LEU A 117 -7.18 9.01 6.46
CA LEU A 117 -8.63 9.10 6.27
C LEU A 117 -9.02 9.25 4.79
N ALA A 118 -8.29 10.07 4.03
CA ALA A 118 -8.53 10.21 2.60
C ALA A 118 -8.25 8.89 1.85
N LEU A 119 -7.20 8.17 2.25
CA LEU A 119 -6.82 6.89 1.66
C LEU A 119 -7.86 5.80 1.95
N THR A 120 -8.35 5.69 3.19
CA THR A 120 -9.40 4.71 3.54
C THR A 120 -10.73 5.05 2.88
N GLY A 121 -11.08 6.33 2.80
CA GLY A 121 -12.25 6.82 2.07
C GLY A 121 -12.19 6.45 0.57
N TRP A 122 -11.05 6.71 -0.07
CA TRP A 122 -10.81 6.31 -1.46
C TRP A 122 -10.89 4.80 -1.65
N TYR A 123 -10.31 4.03 -0.74
CA TYR A 123 -10.30 2.57 -0.83
C TYR A 123 -11.70 1.98 -0.70
N ALA A 124 -12.53 2.55 0.19
CA ALA A 124 -13.95 2.23 0.27
C ALA A 124 -14.69 2.56 -1.03
N GLU A 125 -14.43 3.72 -1.62
CA GLU A 125 -15.05 4.18 -2.86
C GLU A 125 -14.74 3.24 -4.04
N ILE A 126 -13.47 2.86 -4.24
CA ILE A 126 -13.12 1.90 -5.31
C ILE A 126 -13.69 0.51 -5.03
N SER A 127 -13.79 0.09 -3.77
CA SER A 127 -14.32 -1.23 -3.39
C SER A 127 -15.81 -1.35 -3.71
N ARG A 128 -16.55 -0.25 -3.54
CA ARG A 128 -17.99 -0.14 -3.86
C ARG A 128 -18.27 0.20 -5.33
N GLY A 129 -17.26 0.64 -6.09
CA GLY A 129 -17.37 1.03 -7.51
C GLY A 129 -17.59 -0.12 -8.49
N SER A 130 -17.25 0.07 -9.77
CA SER A 130 -17.28 -1.04 -10.75
C SER A 130 -16.10 -2.00 -10.54
N TRP A 131 -16.20 -3.25 -11.01
CA TRP A 131 -15.07 -4.20 -10.95
C TRP A 131 -13.81 -3.67 -11.63
N THR A 132 -13.98 -2.94 -12.73
CA THR A 132 -12.87 -2.27 -13.43
C THR A 132 -12.22 -1.21 -12.55
N MET A 133 -13.01 -0.40 -11.85
CA MET A 133 -12.51 0.63 -10.93
C MET A 133 -11.77 0.03 -9.74
N LEU A 134 -12.29 -1.06 -9.16
CA LEU A 134 -11.63 -1.83 -8.12
C LEU A 134 -10.28 -2.36 -8.62
N ALA A 135 -10.27 -3.03 -9.78
CA ALA A 135 -9.06 -3.60 -10.36
C ALA A 135 -8.00 -2.53 -10.68
N LEU A 136 -8.41 -1.43 -11.31
CA LEU A 136 -7.50 -0.32 -11.64
C LEU A 136 -6.97 0.38 -10.40
N GLY A 137 -7.83 0.67 -9.41
CA GLY A 137 -7.43 1.36 -8.18
C GLY A 137 -6.48 0.52 -7.33
N THR A 138 -6.78 -0.77 -7.15
CA THR A 138 -5.90 -1.69 -6.42
C THR A 138 -4.58 -1.91 -7.15
N ALA A 139 -4.61 -2.08 -8.48
CA ALA A 139 -3.41 -2.22 -9.28
C ALA A 139 -2.56 -0.95 -9.27
N SER A 140 -3.15 0.25 -9.41
CA SER A 140 -2.39 1.50 -9.41
C SER A 140 -1.73 1.77 -8.07
N PHE A 141 -2.42 1.49 -6.95
CA PHE A 141 -1.84 1.65 -5.62
C PHE A 141 -0.74 0.62 -5.37
N ALA A 142 -0.97 -0.66 -5.71
CA ALA A 142 0.06 -1.69 -5.63
C ALA A 142 1.29 -1.32 -6.47
N LEU A 143 1.09 -0.86 -7.71
CA LEU A 143 2.16 -0.41 -8.58
C LEU A 143 2.95 0.75 -7.96
N PHE A 144 2.23 1.73 -7.40
CA PHE A 144 2.82 2.87 -6.70
C PHE A 144 3.69 2.45 -5.54
N LEU A 145 3.21 1.59 -4.64
CA LEU A 145 4.01 1.05 -3.54
C LEU A 145 5.25 0.34 -4.06
N THR A 146 5.11 -0.49 -5.09
CA THR A 146 6.22 -1.30 -5.61
C THR A 146 7.31 -0.49 -6.29
N SER A 147 6.97 0.68 -6.83
CA SER A 147 7.92 1.57 -7.49
C SER A 147 9.06 2.00 -6.55
N PHE A 148 8.77 2.14 -5.25
CA PHE A 148 9.74 2.48 -4.22
C PHE A 148 10.80 1.40 -3.95
N TRP A 149 10.61 0.16 -4.48
CA TRP A 149 11.59 -0.91 -4.27
C TRP A 149 13.00 -0.49 -4.71
N GLY A 150 13.11 0.27 -5.79
CA GLY A 150 14.40 0.75 -6.33
C GLY A 150 15.23 1.58 -5.36
N LEU A 151 14.59 2.31 -4.44
CA LEU A 151 15.27 3.16 -3.46
C LEU A 151 16.16 2.36 -2.52
N THR A 152 15.78 1.12 -2.20
CA THR A 152 16.61 0.21 -1.38
C THR A 152 17.93 -0.16 -2.05
N ARG A 153 18.08 0.06 -3.36
CA ARG A 153 19.27 -0.29 -4.15
C ARG A 153 20.15 0.91 -4.50
N LEU A 154 19.68 2.14 -4.28
CA LEU A 154 20.47 3.35 -4.56
C LEU A 154 21.79 3.35 -3.78
N PHE A 155 21.74 2.94 -2.51
CA PHE A 155 22.90 2.98 -1.60
C PHE A 155 23.77 1.71 -1.58
N GLY A 156 23.53 0.75 -2.49
CA GLY A 156 24.36 -0.46 -2.63
C GLY A 156 24.53 -1.28 -1.32
N LYS A 157 25.78 -1.60 -0.95
CA LYS A 157 26.13 -2.48 0.19
C LYS A 157 25.88 -1.90 1.58
N ARG A 158 25.17 -0.77 1.74
CA ARG A 158 24.92 -0.13 3.05
C ARG A 158 23.49 -0.42 3.52
N PRO A 159 23.24 -1.58 4.16
CA PRO A 159 21.89 -1.99 4.58
C PRO A 159 21.27 -1.01 5.59
N LEU A 160 22.09 -0.32 6.39
CA LEU A 160 21.63 0.63 7.40
C LEU A 160 20.99 1.89 6.80
N THR A 161 21.56 2.45 5.74
CA THR A 161 21.00 3.65 5.08
C THR A 161 19.64 3.34 4.46
N GLY A 162 19.52 2.19 3.81
CA GLY A 162 18.22 1.73 3.31
C GLY A 162 17.23 1.51 4.44
N ALA A 163 17.64 0.86 5.53
CA ALA A 163 16.76 0.55 6.65
C ALA A 163 16.20 1.82 7.33
N LEU A 164 16.97 2.91 7.37
CA LEU A 164 16.51 4.21 7.85
C LEU A 164 15.62 4.95 6.85
N LEU A 165 15.85 4.76 5.55
CA LEU A 165 15.07 5.40 4.50
C LEU A 165 13.67 4.78 4.35
N MET A 166 13.53 3.47 4.56
CA MET A 166 12.26 2.77 4.31
C MET A 166 11.08 3.28 5.16
N PRO A 167 11.22 3.55 6.47
CA PRO A 167 10.17 4.20 7.25
C PRO A 167 9.76 5.56 6.68
N ALA A 168 10.72 6.38 6.24
CA ALA A 168 10.43 7.67 5.63
C ALA A 168 9.71 7.50 4.28
N CYS A 169 10.11 6.53 3.46
CA CYS A 169 9.43 6.22 2.20
C CYS A 169 8.02 5.66 2.42
N PHE A 170 7.80 4.87 3.48
CA PHE A 170 6.49 4.40 3.88
C PHE A 170 5.55 5.57 4.19
N VAL A 171 5.99 6.50 5.05
CA VAL A 171 5.20 7.70 5.39
C VAL A 171 4.99 8.57 4.15
N PHE A 172 6.04 8.77 3.36
CA PHE A 172 5.96 9.53 2.12
C PHE A 172 4.98 8.91 1.13
N ALA A 173 4.95 7.58 0.97
CA ALA A 173 4.01 6.92 0.06
C ALA A 173 2.56 7.19 0.46
N ILE A 174 2.23 7.07 1.76
CA ILE A 174 0.89 7.35 2.27
C ILE A 174 0.53 8.83 2.03
N TYR A 175 1.43 9.73 2.41
CA TYR A 175 1.22 11.16 2.26
C TYR A 175 1.07 11.58 0.79
N ALA A 176 2.00 11.15 -0.08
CA ALA A 176 1.97 11.45 -1.50
C ALA A 176 0.70 10.93 -2.16
N TYR A 177 0.25 9.72 -1.80
CA TYR A 177 -1.01 9.19 -2.34
C TYR A 177 -2.22 9.99 -1.84
N SER A 178 -2.23 10.44 -0.59
CA SER A 178 -3.30 11.34 -0.10
C SER A 178 -3.32 12.68 -0.83
N VAL A 179 -2.15 13.19 -1.24
CA VAL A 179 -2.07 14.37 -2.12
C VAL A 179 -2.65 14.06 -3.50
N PHE A 180 -2.47 12.84 -4.03
CA PHE A 180 -3.13 12.45 -5.30
C PHE A 180 -4.66 12.40 -5.19
N LEU A 181 -5.19 12.27 -3.97
CA LEU A 181 -6.62 12.30 -3.68
C LEU A 181 -7.15 13.71 -3.38
N SER A 182 -6.29 14.72 -3.41
CA SER A 182 -6.63 16.10 -3.08
C SER A 182 -6.94 16.96 -4.32
N GLY A 183 -7.61 18.10 -4.11
CA GLY A 183 -8.11 18.98 -5.18
C GLY A 183 -7.11 19.49 -6.24
N PRO A 184 -5.78 19.60 -6.01
CA PRO A 184 -4.83 19.98 -7.06
C PRO A 184 -4.84 19.03 -8.27
N VAL A 185 -5.14 17.75 -8.05
CA VAL A 185 -5.23 16.76 -9.13
C VAL A 185 -6.42 17.05 -10.04
N ASP A 186 -7.57 17.37 -9.46
CA ASP A 186 -8.78 17.70 -10.20
C ASP A 186 -8.55 18.93 -11.10
N ALA A 187 -7.78 19.91 -10.62
CA ALA A 187 -7.41 21.09 -11.39
C ALA A 187 -6.53 20.76 -12.61
N ILE A 188 -5.59 19.82 -12.48
CA ILE A 188 -4.73 19.38 -13.60
C ILE A 188 -5.56 18.69 -14.69
N PHE A 189 -6.45 17.77 -14.32
CA PHE A 189 -7.30 17.08 -15.30
C PHE A 189 -8.29 18.04 -15.96
N SER A 190 -8.89 18.96 -15.19
CA SER A 190 -9.76 20.00 -15.72
C SER A 190 -9.04 20.90 -16.73
N PHE A 191 -7.78 21.28 -16.45
CA PHE A 191 -6.96 22.08 -17.35
C PHE A 191 -6.69 21.38 -18.70
N ILE A 192 -6.56 20.04 -18.71
CA ILE A 192 -6.34 19.24 -19.92
C ILE A 192 -7.68 18.87 -20.60
N GLY A 193 -8.82 19.29 -20.04
CA GLY A 193 -10.16 19.03 -20.58
C GLY A 193 -10.69 17.61 -20.29
N LEU A 194 -10.10 16.91 -19.30
CA LEU A 194 -10.54 15.58 -18.87
C LEU A 194 -11.39 15.70 -17.60
N SER A 195 -12.61 15.16 -17.64
CA SER A 195 -13.46 15.00 -16.45
C SER A 195 -13.39 13.55 -15.98
N LEU A 196 -12.52 13.28 -15.02
CA LEU A 196 -12.38 11.96 -14.40
C LEU A 196 -12.92 12.02 -12.97
N GLY A 197 -13.58 10.94 -12.53
CA GLY A 197 -13.91 10.78 -11.12
C GLY A 197 -12.64 10.71 -10.27
N LYS A 198 -12.66 11.29 -9.07
CA LYS A 198 -11.51 11.38 -8.17
C LYS A 198 -10.72 10.07 -8.00
N PRO A 199 -11.36 8.90 -7.81
CA PRO A 199 -10.59 7.68 -7.59
C PRO A 199 -9.83 7.21 -8.83
N LEU A 200 -10.36 7.51 -10.02
CA LEU A 200 -9.72 7.17 -11.29
C LEU A 200 -8.62 8.18 -11.63
N ALA A 201 -8.84 9.46 -11.35
CA ALA A 201 -7.80 10.50 -11.44
C ALA A 201 -6.58 10.15 -10.58
N ALA A 202 -6.80 9.74 -9.32
CA ALA A 202 -5.74 9.30 -8.43
C ALA A 202 -5.03 8.03 -8.93
N ALA A 203 -5.78 7.06 -9.47
CA ALA A 203 -5.20 5.85 -10.05
C ALA A 203 -4.28 6.16 -11.26
N VAL A 204 -4.69 7.08 -12.13
CA VAL A 204 -3.90 7.52 -13.28
C VAL A 204 -2.61 8.20 -12.82
N ILE A 205 -2.69 9.14 -11.88
CA ILE A 205 -1.50 9.83 -11.36
C ILE A 205 -0.58 8.86 -10.64
N ALA A 206 -1.11 7.94 -9.84
CA ALA A 206 -0.32 6.91 -9.18
C ALA A 206 0.42 6.04 -10.21
N ALA A 207 -0.22 5.66 -11.31
CA ALA A 207 0.42 4.91 -12.38
C ALA A 207 1.53 5.74 -13.07
N LEU A 208 1.28 7.01 -13.39
CA LEU A 208 2.28 7.91 -13.99
C LEU A 208 3.49 8.13 -13.06
N ALA A 209 3.23 8.39 -11.77
CA ALA A 209 4.27 8.53 -10.76
C ALA A 209 5.09 7.24 -10.63
N SER A 210 4.43 6.08 -10.65
CA SER A 210 5.09 4.76 -10.63
C SER A 210 6.01 4.61 -11.84
N CYS A 211 5.55 4.94 -13.04
CA CYS A 211 6.36 4.89 -14.26
C CYS A 211 7.60 5.80 -14.14
N ALA A 212 7.44 7.03 -13.66
CA ALA A 212 8.55 7.95 -13.45
C ALA A 212 9.58 7.37 -12.44
N ILE A 213 9.12 6.81 -11.32
CA ILE A 213 9.98 6.19 -10.30
C ILE A 213 10.66 4.93 -10.87
N PHE A 214 9.97 4.10 -11.66
CA PHE A 214 10.57 2.95 -12.33
C PHE A 214 11.65 3.36 -13.34
N MET A 215 11.40 4.40 -14.14
CA MET A 215 12.40 4.93 -15.06
C MET A 215 13.62 5.45 -14.31
N ALA A 216 13.41 6.17 -13.20
CA ALA A 216 14.49 6.60 -12.33
C ALA A 216 15.28 5.42 -11.75
N ASP A 217 14.62 4.34 -11.30
CA ASP A 217 15.30 3.11 -10.87
C ASP A 217 16.12 2.48 -12.00
N MET A 218 15.60 2.45 -13.23
CA MET A 218 16.33 1.87 -14.35
C MET A 218 17.64 2.59 -14.64
N ILE A 219 17.66 3.92 -14.49
CA ILE A 219 18.80 4.79 -14.75
C ILE A 219 19.77 4.85 -13.56
N LEU A 220 19.25 5.01 -12.34
CA LEU A 220 20.04 5.39 -11.16
C LEU A 220 20.38 4.23 -10.24
N ALA A 221 19.52 3.21 -10.14
CA ALA A 221 19.70 2.17 -9.13
C ALA A 221 20.67 1.08 -9.58
N LYS A 222 21.32 0.44 -8.61
CA LYS A 222 22.18 -0.73 -8.87
C LYS A 222 21.34 -1.97 -9.19
N PRO A 223 21.88 -2.96 -9.92
CA PRO A 223 21.21 -4.24 -10.09
C PRO A 223 21.07 -4.97 -8.75
N PRO A 224 20.02 -5.81 -8.57
CA PRO A 224 19.82 -6.53 -7.32
C PRO A 224 20.91 -7.60 -7.07
N ASP A 225 21.19 -7.86 -5.79
CA ASP A 225 22.34 -8.64 -5.31
C ASP A 225 22.23 -10.14 -5.61
N GLY A 226 21.04 -10.66 -5.92
CA GLY A 226 20.81 -12.07 -6.23
C GLY A 226 21.72 -12.63 -7.35
N ARG A 227 22.28 -11.76 -8.21
CA ARG A 227 23.29 -12.14 -9.22
C ARG A 227 24.60 -12.65 -8.63
N ARG A 228 25.02 -12.19 -7.44
CA ARG A 228 26.32 -12.55 -6.83
C ARG A 228 26.33 -13.85 -6.03
N GLN A 229 25.16 -14.43 -5.72
CA GLN A 229 25.07 -15.68 -4.95
C GLN A 229 25.02 -16.93 -5.83
N ASN A 230 24.81 -16.78 -7.14
CA ASN A 230 24.60 -17.89 -8.07
C ASN A 230 25.74 -18.06 -9.10
N GLY A 231 26.83 -17.31 -8.96
CA GLY A 231 28.06 -17.44 -9.74
C GLY A 231 29.24 -17.51 -8.79
#